data_AF-A0A1F9Q270-F1
#
_entry.id   AF-A0A1F9Q270-F1
#
_cell.length_a   1.000
_cell.length_b   1.000
_cell.length_c   1.000
_cell.angle_alpha   90.00
_cell.angle_beta   90.00
_cell.angle_gamma   90.00
#
_symmetry.space_group_name_H-M   'P 1'
#
loop_
_entity.id
_entity.type
_entity.pdbx_description
1 polymer ?
#
loop_
_entity_poly.entity_id
_entity_poly.type
_entity_poly.pdbx_seq_one_letter_code
_entity_poly.pdbx_strand_id
1 'polypeptide(L)'
;PQLLAKSETPDFCASCHIHESHYEAWFHQGAHRRKACVDCHLPNENMPEHYVWKSIDGMKDLVLFNAGRVPDDIRITEHGRKIVQANCIRCHESTVEMINQERSCTDCHRRIMHKRSGGIETQ
;
A
#
# COMPACT_ATOMS: atom_id res chain seq x y z
N PRO A 1 -12.50 -18.52 3.63
CA PRO A 1 -12.91 -17.10 3.84
C PRO A 1 -12.11 -16.38 4.95
N GLN A 2 -12.04 -16.92 6.17
CA GLN A 2 -11.41 -16.22 7.31
C GLN A 2 -9.91 -15.97 7.15
N LEU A 3 -9.17 -16.92 6.57
CA LEU A 3 -7.73 -16.76 6.31
C LEU A 3 -7.44 -15.63 5.32
N LEU A 4 -8.26 -15.49 4.26
CA LEU A 4 -8.10 -14.42 3.28
C LEU A 4 -8.32 -13.06 3.93
N ALA A 5 -9.42 -12.89 4.67
CA ALA A 5 -9.71 -11.66 5.40
C ALA A 5 -8.59 -11.30 6.38
N LYS A 6 -8.05 -12.28 7.12
CA LYS A 6 -6.91 -12.05 8.02
C LYS A 6 -5.67 -11.55 7.26
N SER A 7 -5.35 -12.17 6.13
CA SER A 7 -4.18 -11.82 5.30
C SER A 7 -4.28 -10.46 4.60
N GLU A 8 -5.40 -9.76 4.74
CA GLU A 8 -5.64 -8.42 4.21
C GLU A 8 -5.58 -7.35 5.31
N THR A 9 -5.46 -7.75 6.57
CA THR A 9 -5.40 -6.82 7.70
C THR A 9 -4.03 -6.13 7.81
N PRO A 10 -3.99 -4.87 8.28
CA PRO A 10 -2.75 -4.17 8.60
C PRO A 10 -1.85 -4.95 9.59
N ASP A 11 -2.46 -5.62 10.58
CA ASP A 11 -1.72 -6.41 11.57
C ASP A 11 -1.03 -7.64 10.94
N PHE A 12 -1.63 -8.23 9.90
CA PHE A 12 -0.95 -9.28 9.13
C PHE A 12 0.25 -8.72 8.37
N CYS A 13 0.11 -7.56 7.73
CA CYS A 13 1.23 -6.92 7.03
C CYS A 13 2.36 -6.54 8.00
N ALA A 14 2.03 -6.10 9.21
CA ALA A 14 2.97 -5.76 10.27
C ALA A 14 3.55 -6.98 11.01
N SER A 15 3.17 -8.21 10.65
CA SER A 15 3.74 -9.41 11.28
C SER A 15 5.22 -9.63 10.93
N CYS A 16 5.71 -8.98 9.87
CA CYS A 16 7.12 -8.89 9.55
C CYS A 16 7.68 -7.53 9.99
N HIS A 17 8.79 -7.53 10.74
CA HIS A 17 9.40 -6.29 11.27
C HIS A 17 9.75 -5.27 10.19
N ILE A 18 10.08 -5.70 8.96
CA ILE A 18 10.40 -4.81 7.83
C ILE A 18 9.25 -3.86 7.44
N HIS A 19 8.02 -4.16 7.88
CA HIS A 19 6.83 -3.35 7.63
C HIS A 19 6.38 -2.51 8.82
N GLU A 20 7.07 -2.55 9.96
CA GLU A 20 6.70 -1.83 11.18
C GLU A 20 6.56 -0.33 10.93
N SER A 21 7.56 0.29 10.30
CA SER A 21 7.53 1.73 9.96
C SER A 21 6.35 2.09 9.04
N HIS A 22 6.04 1.22 8.06
CA HIS A 22 4.88 1.41 7.18
C HIS A 22 3.56 1.35 7.95
N TYR A 23 3.45 0.43 8.91
CA TYR A 23 2.30 0.30 9.79
C TYR A 23 2.14 1.52 10.71
N GLU A 24 3.21 1.97 11.36
CA GLU A 24 3.18 3.15 12.21
C GLU A 24 2.73 4.40 11.43
N ALA A 25 3.30 4.60 10.25
CA ALA A 25 2.89 5.69 9.36
C ALA A 25 1.42 5.60 8.96
N TRP A 26 0.92 4.39 8.67
CA TRP A 26 -0.49 4.14 8.40
C TRP A 26 -1.38 4.42 9.62
N PHE A 27 -0.96 3.97 10.81
CA PHE A 27 -1.70 4.11 12.06
C PHE A 27 -1.87 5.58 12.46
N HIS A 28 -0.83 6.39 12.24
CA HIS A 28 -0.86 7.83 12.48
C HIS A 28 -1.50 8.63 11.34
N GLN A 29 -1.81 8.00 10.20
CA GLN A 29 -2.48 8.67 9.10
C GLN A 29 -3.98 8.80 9.35
N GLY A 30 -4.40 9.96 9.88
CA GLY A 30 -5.78 10.22 10.32
C GLY A 30 -6.87 9.89 9.28
N ALA A 31 -6.61 10.13 7.99
CA ALA A 31 -7.58 9.89 6.92
C ALA A 31 -7.70 8.42 6.47
N HIS A 32 -6.63 7.62 6.59
CA HIS A 32 -6.56 6.28 6.00
C HIS A 32 -6.29 5.15 7.02
N ARG A 33 -6.06 5.45 8.31
CA ARG A 33 -5.86 4.46 9.39
C ARG A 33 -7.01 3.48 9.65
N ARG A 34 -8.11 3.58 8.88
CA ARG A 34 -9.27 2.68 8.94
C ARG A 34 -9.44 1.86 7.65
N LYS A 35 -8.53 2.02 6.68
CA LYS A 35 -8.49 1.27 5.44
C LYS A 35 -7.44 0.18 5.55
N ALA A 36 -7.71 -0.96 4.92
CA ALA A 36 -6.75 -2.06 4.85
C ALA A 36 -5.58 -1.67 3.94
N CYS A 37 -4.40 -2.26 4.15
CA CYS A 37 -3.25 -2.02 3.26
C CYS A 37 -3.59 -2.38 1.81
N VAL A 38 -4.36 -3.45 1.62
CA VAL A 38 -4.77 -3.96 0.30
C VAL A 38 -5.74 -3.04 -0.44
N ASP A 39 -6.45 -2.14 0.26
CA ASP A 39 -7.35 -1.16 -0.38
C ASP A 39 -6.57 -0.18 -1.25
N CYS A 40 -5.30 0.04 -0.92
CA CYS A 40 -4.38 0.89 -1.68
C CYS A 40 -3.40 0.06 -2.53
N HIS A 41 -2.86 -1.03 -1.96
CA HIS A 41 -1.72 -1.75 -2.54
C HIS A 41 -2.08 -2.92 -3.48
N LEU A 42 -3.35 -3.34 -3.56
CA LEU A 42 -3.80 -4.37 -4.49
C LEU A 42 -4.87 -3.85 -5.47
N PRO A 43 -5.01 -4.43 -6.67
CA PRO A 43 -6.11 -4.09 -7.57
C PRO A 43 -7.45 -4.46 -6.91
N ASN A 44 -8.45 -3.58 -7.02
CA ASN A 44 -9.76 -3.75 -6.37
C ASN A 44 -10.94 -3.62 -7.33
N GLU A 45 -10.70 -3.50 -8.64
CA GLU A 45 -11.77 -3.46 -9.67
C GLU A 45 -12.29 -4.85 -10.01
N ASN A 46 -11.45 -5.88 -9.83
CA ASN A 46 -11.76 -7.26 -10.19
C ASN A 46 -11.20 -8.23 -9.14
N MET A 47 -12.08 -9.01 -8.50
CA MET A 47 -11.70 -9.94 -7.41
C MET A 47 -10.71 -11.04 -7.83
N PRO A 48 -10.88 -11.72 -8.99
CA PRO A 48 -9.86 -12.61 -9.53
C PRO A 48 -8.47 -11.98 -9.64
N GLU A 49 -8.39 -10.77 -10.19
CA GLU A 49 -7.12 -10.06 -10.36
C GLU A 49 -6.50 -9.67 -9.00
N HIS A 50 -7.33 -9.23 -8.05
CA HIS A 50 -6.92 -8.99 -6.68
C HIS A 50 -6.17 -10.20 -6.09
N TYR A 51 -6.76 -11.40 -6.19
CA TYR A 51 -6.16 -12.60 -5.61
C TYR A 51 -4.93 -13.10 -6.38
N VAL A 52 -4.88 -12.89 -7.70
CA VAL A 52 -3.68 -13.17 -8.51
C VAL A 52 -2.52 -12.31 -8.03
N TRP A 53 -2.71 -10.99 -7.96
CA TRP A 53 -1.65 -10.07 -7.52
C TRP A 53 -1.30 -10.23 -6.05
N LYS A 54 -2.28 -10.48 -5.18
CA LYS A 54 -2.04 -10.85 -3.77
C LYS A 54 -1.07 -12.02 -3.64
N SER A 55 -1.25 -13.04 -4.48
CA SER A 55 -0.41 -14.24 -4.47
C SER A 55 0.98 -13.96 -5.03
N ILE A 56 1.08 -13.20 -6.13
CA ILE A 56 2.36 -12.83 -6.76
C ILE A 56 3.20 -11.98 -5.81
N ASP A 57 2.62 -10.90 -5.28
CA ASP A 57 3.33 -9.96 -4.40
C ASP A 57 3.68 -10.63 -3.07
N GLY A 58 2.74 -11.35 -2.45
CA GLY A 58 3.01 -12.07 -1.20
C GLY A 58 4.11 -13.14 -1.34
N MET A 59 4.15 -13.87 -2.46
CA MET A 59 5.20 -14.85 -2.72
C MET A 59 6.56 -14.16 -2.94
N LYS A 60 6.58 -13.05 -3.68
CA LYS A 60 7.78 -12.27 -3.91
C LYS A 60 8.35 -11.73 -2.60
N ASP A 61 7.52 -11.18 -1.73
CA ASP A 61 7.94 -10.65 -0.43
C ASP A 61 8.50 -11.76 0.47
N LEU A 62 7.84 -12.91 0.51
CA LEU A 62 8.33 -14.08 1.25
C LEU A 62 9.69 -14.57 0.75
N VAL A 63 9.88 -14.65 -0.57
CA VAL A 63 11.16 -15.07 -1.17
C VAL A 63 12.26 -14.08 -0.87
N LEU A 64 12.01 -12.77 -1.02
CA LEU A 64 13.00 -11.73 -0.74
C LEU A 64 13.39 -11.72 0.74
N PHE A 65 12.43 -11.86 1.64
CA PHE A 65 12.67 -11.93 3.08
C PHE A 65 13.54 -13.13 3.44
N ASN A 66 13.16 -14.35 3.03
CA ASN A 66 13.91 -15.56 3.35
C ASN A 66 15.28 -15.61 2.68
N ALA A 67 15.45 -14.98 1.52
CA ALA A 67 16.75 -14.87 0.85
C ALA A 67 17.65 -13.78 1.46
N GLY A 68 17.17 -12.98 2.42
CA GLY A 68 17.90 -11.84 2.96
C GLY A 68 18.17 -10.76 1.92
N ARG A 69 17.24 -10.57 0.96
CA ARG A 69 17.37 -9.65 -0.18
C ARG A 69 16.39 -8.49 -0.14
N VAL A 70 15.81 -8.21 1.03
CA VAL A 70 15.00 -7.00 1.23
C VAL A 70 15.96 -5.81 1.23
N PRO A 71 15.75 -4.80 0.36
CA PRO A 71 16.61 -3.62 0.33
C PRO A 71 16.39 -2.75 1.57
N ASP A 72 17.43 -2.05 2.01
CA ASP A 72 17.32 -1.08 3.11
C ASP A 72 16.32 0.04 2.80
N ASP A 73 16.29 0.50 1.54
CA ASP A 73 15.26 1.43 1.05
C ASP A 73 14.20 0.69 0.24
N ILE A 74 13.16 0.25 0.94
CA ILE A 74 11.99 -0.40 0.34
C ILE A 74 11.22 0.63 -0.49
N ARG A 75 11.13 0.40 -1.80
CA ARG A 75 10.38 1.23 -2.74
C ARG A 75 9.32 0.40 -3.46
N ILE A 76 8.15 1.01 -3.64
CA ILE A 76 7.09 0.41 -4.44
C ILE A 76 7.55 0.26 -5.90
N THR A 77 7.15 -0.85 -6.53
CA THR A 77 7.41 -1.08 -7.95
C THR A 77 6.59 -0.13 -8.81
N GLU A 78 6.96 -0.01 -10.10
CA GLU A 78 6.16 0.76 -11.06
C GLU A 78 4.73 0.20 -11.20
N HIS A 79 4.57 -1.13 -11.13
CA HIS A 79 3.25 -1.75 -11.09
C HIS A 79 2.45 -1.30 -9.86
N GLY A 80 3.03 -1.43 -8.66
CA GLY A 80 2.37 -1.02 -7.42
C GLY A 80 2.05 0.47 -7.41
N ARG A 81 2.89 1.32 -8.02
CA ARG A 81 2.61 2.76 -8.16
C ARG A 81 1.35 3.02 -8.98
N LYS A 82 1.14 2.26 -10.07
CA LYS A 82 -0.08 2.35 -10.89
C LYS A 82 -1.31 1.86 -10.12
N ILE A 83 -1.18 0.77 -9.38
CA ILE A 83 -2.27 0.23 -8.53
C ILE A 83 -2.68 1.24 -7.47
N VAL A 84 -1.72 1.85 -6.76
CA VAL A 84 -2.01 2.88 -5.75
C VAL A 84 -2.71 4.08 -6.38
N GLN A 85 -2.22 4.59 -7.53
CA GLN A 85 -2.86 5.69 -8.25
C GLN A 85 -4.29 5.35 -8.65
N ALA A 86 -4.53 4.16 -9.22
CA ALA A 86 -5.86 3.69 -9.59
C ALA A 86 -6.79 3.62 -8.37
N ASN A 87 -6.31 3.13 -7.23
CA ASN A 87 -7.08 3.08 -5.99
C ASN A 87 -7.35 4.47 -5.37
N CYS A 88 -6.42 5.43 -5.52
CA CYS A 88 -6.67 6.83 -5.17
C CYS A 88 -7.86 7.36 -5.97
N ILE A 89 -7.83 7.22 -7.30
CA ILE A 89 -8.90 7.68 -8.20
C ILE A 89 -10.21 6.94 -7.90
N ARG A 90 -10.17 5.61 -7.74
CA ARG A 90 -11.36 4.80 -7.42
C ARG A 90 -12.10 5.25 -6.16
N CYS A 91 -11.37 5.64 -5.11
CA CYS A 91 -12.00 6.11 -3.87
C CYS A 91 -12.36 7.61 -3.91
N HIS A 92 -11.66 8.40 -4.71
CA HIS A 92 -11.80 9.87 -4.79
C HIS A 92 -12.39 10.35 -6.11
N GLU A 93 -13.07 9.47 -6.85
CA GLU A 93 -13.53 9.69 -8.23
C GLU A 93 -14.22 11.04 -8.40
N SER A 94 -15.25 11.31 -7.59
CA SER A 94 -16.01 12.57 -7.63
C SER A 94 -15.17 13.81 -7.33
N THR A 95 -14.09 13.68 -6.56
CA THR A 95 -13.20 14.80 -6.22
C THR A 95 -12.24 15.11 -7.37
N VAL A 96 -11.84 14.08 -8.13
CA VAL A 96 -10.83 14.19 -9.19
C VAL A 96 -11.41 14.17 -10.61
N GLU A 97 -12.72 14.03 -10.74
CA GLU A 97 -13.45 13.93 -12.02
C GLU A 97 -13.14 15.11 -12.96
N MET A 98 -13.04 16.32 -12.42
CA MET A 98 -12.89 17.56 -13.19
C MET A 98 -11.44 18.06 -13.30
N ILE A 99 -10.45 17.25 -12.93
CA ILE A 99 -9.03 17.63 -12.99
C ILE A 99 -8.21 16.63 -13.81
N ASN A 100 -7.02 17.06 -14.26
CA ASN A 100 -6.07 16.15 -14.92
C ASN A 100 -5.54 15.12 -13.89
N GLN A 101 -5.70 13.84 -14.22
CA GLN A 101 -5.31 12.68 -13.40
C GLN A 101 -3.98 12.02 -13.85
N GLU A 102 -3.27 12.60 -14.84
CA GLU A 102 -1.97 12.12 -15.33
C GLU A 102 -0.87 12.25 -14.26
N ARG A 103 -0.98 13.25 -13.38
CA ARG A 103 -0.04 13.42 -12.27
C ARG A 103 -0.41 12.50 -11.10
N SER A 104 0.61 11.90 -10.48
CA SER A 104 0.40 11.04 -9.32
C SER A 104 -0.18 11.83 -8.14
N CYS A 105 -1.23 11.32 -7.51
CA CYS A 105 -1.84 11.95 -6.33
C CYS A 105 -0.79 12.15 -5.22
N THR A 106 0.13 11.20 -5.09
CA THR A 106 1.20 11.20 -4.08
C THR A 106 2.30 12.23 -4.31
N ASP A 107 2.39 12.84 -5.50
CA ASP A 107 3.36 13.93 -5.77
C ASP A 107 3.03 15.17 -4.93
N CYS A 108 1.74 15.43 -4.72
CA CYS A 108 1.24 16.52 -3.88
C CYS A 108 0.88 16.03 -2.48
N HIS A 109 0.17 14.90 -2.36
CA HIS A 109 -0.25 14.30 -1.08
C HIS A 109 0.87 13.48 -0.43
N ARG A 110 2.04 14.11 -0.26
CA ARG A 110 3.30 13.45 0.14
C ARG A 110 3.21 12.75 1.50
N ARG A 111 2.42 13.26 2.44
CA ARG A 111 2.22 12.67 3.79
C ARG A 111 1.44 11.35 3.77
N ILE A 112 0.71 11.07 2.69
CA ILE A 112 0.05 9.78 2.48
C ILE A 112 1.09 8.69 2.18
N MET A 113 2.24 9.08 1.62
CA MET A 113 3.36 8.15 1.47
C MET A 113 4.00 7.95 2.84
N HIS A 114 4.02 6.69 3.30
CA HIS A 114 4.50 6.29 4.63
C HIS A 114 5.77 7.03 5.07
N LYS A 115 6.79 7.05 4.20
CA LYS A 115 8.13 7.63 4.44
C LYS A 115 8.15 9.13 4.76
N ARG A 116 7.13 9.88 4.36
CA ARG A 116 7.00 11.33 4.63
C ARG A 116 5.85 11.64 5.59
N SER A 117 5.40 10.63 6.32
CA SER A 117 4.55 10.84 7.49
C SER A 117 5.41 11.40 8.63
N GLY A 118 4.85 12.27 9.45
CA GLY A 118 5.59 12.94 10.53
C GLY A 118 6.18 11.99 11.58
N GLY A 119 5.78 10.71 11.60
CA GLY A 119 6.37 9.67 12.45
C GLY A 119 7.68 9.08 11.92
N ILE A 120 7.94 9.18 10.61
CA ILE A 120 9.19 8.71 9.97
C ILE A 120 10.11 9.88 9.61
N GLU A 121 9.57 11.08 9.36
CA GLU A 121 10.35 12.27 8.96
C GLU A 121 11.33 12.77 10.05
N THR A 122 11.22 12.27 11.28
CA THR A 122 12.11 12.59 12.41
C THR A 122 13.25 11.60 12.62
N GLN A 123 13.42 10.59 11.76
CA GLN A 123 14.54 9.64 11.80
C GLN A 123 15.64 10.01 10.80
#